data_AF-A0A8I1PQH6-F1
#
_entry.id   AF-A0A8I1PQH6-F1
#
_cell.length_a   1.000
_cell.length_b   1.000
_cell.length_c   1.000
_cell.angle_alpha   90.00
_cell.angle_beta   90.00
_cell.angle_gamma   90.00
#
_symmetry.space_group_name_H-M   'P 1'
#
loop_
_entity.id
_entity.type
_entity.pdbx_description
1 polymer ?
#
loop_
_entity_poly.entity_id
_entity_poly.type
_entity_poly.pdbx_seq_one_letter_code
_entity_poly.pdbx_strand_id
1 'polypeptide(L)'
;MGPALLVLEDGRIFRGESFGATGQNLGEAVFATGMTGYQETLTDPSYHRQIVVQTAPQIGNTGWNDEDDESARVQVAGYVVRDPARRPSNWRSRRSLGEVLAEQGVVGVAGVDTRAVVRHLRERGAMRAGVFSGDALAADGDLVERVLASPAMEGADLYGAVTTAEPYVVAAEGEARFRVAALDVGIKSNTPRMLAARGVEVHVLPAATPIEQIVDLGVDGFFLSNGPGDPATADGPVALTRAVLERGIPTFGICFGNQILARALGRGTYKMRYGHRGINIPVVEHATGRVAITSQNHGFAVEGEAGERFVTPFGPARVTHTCPNDGCVEGIAGEGFPAFSVQYHPEAAAGPHDAADLFDRFVALMADHPVRDGARPSPTPRAEEPEPAAVEAEAADAAAEDAPEPAAHVAPTEPGTEIDTEPGTETDTETDTEIDTEIDTELDMRIATGVEAGIEAESDERVDGTVHGEPTMLLPQTVAVPGPDADQGVDETIALPRVAPTAESEDDHGESGGRHRLIERDDEEDV
;
A
#
# COMPACT_ATOMS: atom_id res chain seq x y z
N MET A 1 4.97 12.59 -26.00
CA MET A 1 5.75 12.11 -24.84
C MET A 1 7.21 12.47 -25.08
N GLY A 2 7.90 13.00 -24.07
CA GLY A 2 9.33 13.28 -24.11
C GLY A 2 10.13 12.18 -23.42
N PRO A 3 11.47 12.24 -23.42
CA PRO A 3 12.30 11.31 -22.66
C PRO A 3 12.00 11.38 -21.16
N ALA A 4 12.07 10.23 -20.49
CA ALA A 4 11.97 10.14 -19.03
C ALA A 4 12.82 8.99 -18.48
N LEU A 5 13.21 9.09 -17.21
CA LEU A 5 14.12 8.17 -16.54
C LEU A 5 13.58 7.74 -15.19
N LEU A 6 13.68 6.44 -14.90
CA LEU A 6 13.69 5.92 -13.54
C LEU A 6 15.15 5.70 -13.14
N VAL A 7 15.59 6.33 -12.05
CA VAL A 7 16.96 6.24 -11.52
C VAL A 7 16.89 5.61 -10.15
N LEU A 8 17.69 4.58 -9.91
CA LEU A 8 17.81 3.90 -8.62
C LEU A 8 19.08 4.36 -7.89
N GLU A 9 19.08 4.28 -6.55
CA GLU A 9 20.21 4.74 -5.73
C GLU A 9 21.52 3.99 -5.98
N ASP A 10 21.46 2.79 -6.55
CA ASP A 10 22.64 2.00 -6.90
C ASP A 10 23.21 2.34 -8.29
N GLY A 11 22.72 3.42 -8.90
CA GLY A 11 23.16 3.93 -10.18
C GLY A 11 22.49 3.28 -11.38
N ARG A 12 21.56 2.33 -11.18
CA ARG A 12 20.85 1.71 -12.30
C ARG A 12 19.78 2.67 -12.86
N ILE A 13 19.84 2.90 -14.17
CA ILE A 13 18.94 3.83 -14.86
C ILE A 13 18.13 3.09 -15.91
N PHE A 14 16.81 3.26 -15.85
CA PHE A 14 15.87 2.73 -16.82
C PHE A 14 15.30 3.88 -17.64
N ARG A 15 15.45 3.79 -18.96
CA ARG A 15 15.02 4.82 -19.89
C ARG A 15 13.64 4.50 -20.44
N GLY A 16 12.81 5.53 -20.55
CA GLY A 16 11.44 5.43 -21.04
C GLY A 16 10.93 6.77 -21.52
N GLU A 17 9.61 6.93 -21.43
CA GLU A 17 8.87 8.08 -21.94
C GLU A 17 8.07 8.75 -20.83
N SER A 18 7.95 10.08 -20.88
CA SER A 18 7.20 10.86 -19.89
C SER A 18 5.73 10.44 -19.84
N PHE A 19 5.22 10.16 -18.64
CA PHE A 19 3.82 9.81 -18.40
C PHE A 19 3.28 10.55 -17.17
N GLY A 20 2.09 11.14 -17.25
CA GLY A 20 1.59 12.03 -16.20
C GLY A 20 2.25 13.41 -16.24
N ALA A 21 2.60 13.96 -15.07
CA ALA A 21 3.26 15.26 -14.98
C ALA A 21 4.73 15.20 -15.48
N THR A 22 5.25 16.33 -15.94
CA THR A 22 6.67 16.49 -16.26
C THR A 22 7.42 17.14 -15.10
N GLY A 23 8.62 16.65 -14.79
CA GLY A 23 9.42 17.17 -13.68
C GLY A 23 10.20 16.07 -12.97
N GLN A 24 10.35 16.20 -11.65
CA GLN A 24 10.99 15.19 -10.80
C GLN A 24 10.17 14.88 -9.56
N ASN A 25 10.08 13.59 -9.23
CA ASN A 25 9.63 13.12 -7.93
C ASN A 25 10.62 12.08 -7.39
N LEU A 26 10.85 12.09 -6.07
CA LEU A 26 11.76 11.19 -5.37
C LEU A 26 10.97 10.33 -4.38
N GLY A 27 11.40 9.09 -4.15
CA GLY A 27 10.75 8.17 -3.23
C GLY A 27 11.46 6.83 -3.14
N GLU A 28 10.88 5.88 -2.42
CA GLU A 28 11.35 4.48 -2.42
C GLU A 28 10.73 3.72 -3.60
N ALA A 29 11.56 3.11 -4.46
CA ALA A 29 11.09 2.25 -5.54
C ALA A 29 10.59 0.92 -4.98
N VAL A 30 9.34 0.63 -5.28
CA VAL A 30 8.63 -0.60 -4.91
C VAL A 30 7.93 -1.15 -6.14
N PHE A 31 7.49 -2.41 -6.10
CA PHE A 31 6.69 -2.98 -7.18
C PHE A 31 5.38 -3.55 -6.66
N ALA A 32 4.33 -3.52 -7.49
CA ALA A 32 3.01 -4.06 -7.16
C ALA A 32 2.58 -5.09 -8.22
N THR A 33 2.16 -6.28 -7.77
CA THR A 33 1.81 -7.40 -8.65
C THR A 33 0.36 -7.41 -9.13
N GLY A 34 -0.46 -6.46 -8.66
CA GLY A 34 -1.85 -6.33 -9.08
C GLY A 34 -2.00 -6.23 -10.59
N MET A 35 -2.88 -7.05 -11.17
CA MET A 35 -3.21 -6.96 -12.60
C MET A 35 -4.41 -6.05 -12.88
N THR A 36 -5.14 -5.71 -11.83
CA THR A 36 -6.27 -4.78 -11.83
C THR A 36 -6.16 -3.88 -10.60
N GLY A 37 -6.99 -2.83 -10.53
CA GLY A 37 -7.07 -2.01 -9.34
C GLY A 37 -5.94 -0.98 -9.18
N TYR A 38 -5.43 -0.46 -10.30
CA TYR A 38 -4.35 0.53 -10.26
C TYR A 38 -4.82 1.87 -9.67
N GLN A 39 -6.10 2.22 -9.76
CA GLN A 39 -6.63 3.47 -9.21
C GLN A 39 -6.63 3.42 -7.68
N GLU A 40 -7.16 2.33 -7.13
CA GLU A 40 -7.16 2.01 -5.71
C GLU A 40 -5.73 1.93 -5.16
N THR A 41 -4.82 1.31 -5.92
CA THR A 41 -3.37 1.26 -5.60
C THR A 41 -2.77 2.66 -5.53
N LEU A 42 -3.07 3.52 -6.51
CA LEU A 42 -2.49 4.87 -6.59
C LEU A 42 -3.01 5.80 -5.49
N THR A 43 -4.20 5.55 -4.97
CA THR A 43 -4.86 6.35 -3.93
C THR A 43 -4.74 5.76 -2.53
N ASP A 44 -4.09 4.61 -2.36
CA ASP A 44 -3.79 4.02 -1.05
C ASP A 44 -2.72 4.85 -0.30
N PRO A 45 -3.03 5.44 0.87
CA PRO A 45 -2.09 6.24 1.66
C PRO A 45 -0.80 5.51 2.04
N SER A 46 -0.82 4.18 2.07
CA SER A 46 0.33 3.34 2.43
C SER A 46 1.47 3.45 1.41
N TYR A 47 1.20 3.92 0.19
CA TYR A 47 2.22 4.23 -0.83
C TYR A 47 2.81 5.65 -0.73
N HIS A 48 2.48 6.43 0.30
CA HIS A 48 3.03 7.77 0.45
C HIS A 48 4.57 7.76 0.39
N ARG A 49 5.14 8.62 -0.46
CA ARG A 49 6.59 8.70 -0.77
C ARG A 49 7.21 7.46 -1.43
N GLN A 50 6.39 6.60 -2.05
CA GLN A 50 6.87 5.45 -2.83
C GLN A 50 6.66 5.66 -4.33
N ILE A 51 7.61 5.22 -5.14
CA ILE A 51 7.50 5.14 -6.59
C ILE A 51 7.07 3.71 -6.94
N VAL A 52 5.85 3.56 -7.44
CA VAL A 52 5.27 2.25 -7.72
C VAL A 52 5.60 1.82 -9.14
N VAL A 53 6.25 0.66 -9.25
CA VAL A 53 6.53 -0.03 -10.51
C VAL A 53 5.48 -1.12 -10.71
N GLN A 54 4.64 -0.97 -11.73
CA GLN A 54 3.63 -1.98 -12.01
C GLN A 54 4.22 -3.19 -12.73
N THR A 55 3.94 -4.40 -12.24
CA THR A 55 4.36 -5.61 -12.97
C THR A 55 3.45 -5.94 -14.13
N ALA A 56 2.14 -5.65 -14.02
CA ALA A 56 1.20 -5.82 -15.11
C ALA A 56 1.57 -4.87 -16.27
N PRO A 57 1.72 -5.38 -17.50
CA PRO A 57 2.34 -4.61 -18.57
C PRO A 57 1.44 -3.48 -19.08
N GLN A 58 0.14 -3.72 -19.16
CA GLN A 58 -0.84 -2.78 -19.71
C GLN A 58 -1.65 -2.13 -18.59
N ILE A 59 -1.55 -0.80 -18.48
CA ILE A 59 -2.13 -0.04 -17.37
C ILE A 59 -2.88 1.19 -17.84
N GLY A 60 -4.01 1.50 -17.20
CA GLY A 60 -4.91 2.57 -17.62
C GLY A 60 -6.08 2.11 -18.50
N ASN A 61 -6.20 0.80 -18.73
CA ASN A 61 -7.21 0.22 -19.64
C ASN A 61 -8.66 0.61 -19.25
N THR A 62 -8.92 0.78 -17.95
CA THR A 62 -10.26 1.11 -17.42
C THR A 62 -10.45 2.60 -17.10
N GLY A 63 -9.47 3.44 -17.46
CA GLY A 63 -9.48 4.87 -17.15
C GLY A 63 -9.48 5.17 -15.65
N TRP A 64 -10.19 6.23 -15.28
CA TRP A 64 -10.35 6.68 -13.90
C TRP A 64 -11.80 7.10 -13.65
N ASN A 65 -12.35 6.78 -12.49
CA ASN A 65 -13.70 7.16 -12.06
C ASN A 65 -13.69 7.81 -10.65
N ASP A 66 -14.83 8.24 -10.13
CA ASP A 66 -14.89 8.95 -8.83
C ASP A 66 -15.26 8.04 -7.64
N GLU A 67 -15.39 6.72 -7.87
CA GLU A 67 -15.87 5.75 -6.88
C GLU A 67 -14.75 4.85 -6.34
N ASP A 68 -13.72 4.58 -7.16
CA ASP A 68 -12.62 3.66 -6.82
C ASP A 68 -11.44 4.35 -6.09
N ASP A 69 -11.58 5.62 -5.70
CA ASP A 69 -10.55 6.30 -4.91
C ASP A 69 -10.60 5.83 -3.44
N GLU A 70 -9.46 5.36 -2.93
CA GLU A 70 -9.31 4.91 -1.55
C GLU A 70 -8.85 6.01 -0.59
N SER A 71 -8.46 7.17 -1.10
CA SER A 71 -8.27 8.40 -0.32
C SER A 71 -8.50 9.64 -1.19
N ALA A 72 -8.44 10.83 -0.59
CA ALA A 72 -8.78 12.09 -1.27
C ALA A 72 -7.84 12.49 -2.43
N ARG A 73 -6.68 11.82 -2.59
CA ARG A 73 -5.69 12.14 -3.62
C ARG A 73 -4.86 10.92 -3.99
N VAL A 74 -4.10 11.02 -5.08
CA VAL A 74 -3.02 10.09 -5.40
C VAL A 74 -1.90 10.23 -4.36
N GLN A 75 -1.44 9.09 -3.84
CA GLN A 75 -0.51 9.02 -2.71
C GLN A 75 0.91 8.65 -3.14
N VAL A 76 1.06 7.96 -4.26
CA VAL A 76 2.39 7.58 -4.79
C VAL A 76 3.21 8.83 -5.11
N ALA A 77 4.52 8.76 -4.87
CA ALA A 77 5.45 9.78 -5.32
C ALA A 77 5.65 9.74 -6.84
N GLY A 78 5.57 8.57 -7.46
CA GLY A 78 5.71 8.43 -8.90
C GLY A 78 5.23 7.08 -9.39
N TYR A 79 5.09 6.93 -10.71
CA TYR A 79 4.51 5.72 -11.28
C TYR A 79 5.25 5.23 -12.52
N VAL A 80 5.61 3.95 -12.55
CA VAL A 80 6.42 3.34 -13.62
C VAL A 80 5.65 2.19 -14.25
N VAL A 81 5.44 2.27 -15.57
CA VAL A 81 4.63 1.32 -16.33
C VAL A 81 5.33 0.89 -17.62
N ARG A 82 4.99 -0.30 -18.11
CA ARG A 82 5.53 -0.82 -19.38
C ARG A 82 4.80 -0.25 -20.59
N ASP A 83 3.47 -0.29 -20.59
CA ASP A 83 2.62 0.10 -21.72
C ASP A 83 1.35 0.79 -21.19
N PRO A 84 1.33 2.13 -21.07
CA PRO A 84 0.13 2.84 -20.66
C PRO A 84 -0.92 2.79 -21.77
N ALA A 85 -2.19 2.63 -21.40
CA ALA A 85 -3.30 2.59 -22.31
C ALA A 85 -3.42 3.92 -23.06
N ARG A 86 -3.35 3.85 -24.40
CA ARG A 86 -3.54 5.02 -25.28
C ARG A 86 -4.92 5.66 -25.14
N ARG A 87 -5.94 4.84 -24.86
CA ARG A 87 -7.32 5.26 -24.62
C ARG A 87 -7.96 4.30 -23.60
N PRO A 88 -8.64 4.82 -22.56
CA PRO A 88 -9.40 3.98 -21.66
C PRO A 88 -10.69 3.48 -22.32
N SER A 89 -11.12 2.26 -21.98
CA SER A 89 -12.34 1.64 -22.49
C SER A 89 -13.06 0.85 -21.41
N ASN A 90 -13.78 1.56 -20.55
CA ASN A 90 -14.68 0.99 -19.55
C ASN A 90 -15.88 1.93 -19.37
N TRP A 91 -17.06 1.37 -19.11
CA TRP A 91 -18.29 2.16 -18.96
C TRP A 91 -18.28 3.10 -17.73
N ARG A 92 -17.47 2.81 -16.71
CA ARG A 92 -17.25 3.66 -15.53
C ARG A 92 -16.21 4.77 -15.79
N SER A 93 -15.41 4.66 -16.84
CA SER A 93 -14.31 5.58 -17.12
C SER A 93 -14.82 7.00 -17.39
N ARG A 94 -14.33 7.97 -16.61
CA ARG A 94 -14.59 9.40 -16.82
C ARG A 94 -13.37 10.18 -17.32
N ARG A 95 -12.17 9.75 -16.94
CA ARG A 95 -10.87 10.35 -17.31
C ARG A 95 -9.86 9.26 -17.70
N SER A 96 -8.78 9.65 -18.37
CA SER A 96 -7.62 8.76 -18.54
C SER A 96 -6.71 8.82 -17.32
N LEU A 97 -5.93 7.74 -17.10
CA LEU A 97 -4.93 7.70 -16.03
C LEU A 97 -3.86 8.80 -16.20
N GLY A 98 -3.42 9.05 -17.43
CA GLY A 98 -2.39 10.06 -17.70
C GLY A 98 -2.84 11.48 -17.35
N GLU A 99 -4.11 11.82 -17.60
CA GLU A 99 -4.70 13.11 -17.21
C GLU A 99 -4.70 13.28 -15.69
N VAL A 100 -5.15 12.27 -14.93
CA VAL A 100 -5.19 12.35 -13.46
C VAL A 100 -3.80 12.49 -12.84
N LEU A 101 -2.82 11.73 -13.34
CA LEU A 101 -1.44 11.87 -12.88
C LEU A 101 -0.87 13.26 -13.18
N ALA A 102 -1.15 13.83 -14.35
CA ALA A 102 -0.71 15.17 -14.71
C ALA A 102 -1.38 16.26 -13.85
N GLU A 103 -2.69 16.16 -13.65
CA GLU A 103 -3.47 17.09 -12.83
C GLU A 103 -3.00 17.14 -11.37
N GLN A 104 -2.61 15.99 -10.81
CA GLN A 104 -2.13 15.89 -9.43
C GLN A 104 -0.60 16.00 -9.28
N GLY A 105 0.13 16.35 -10.35
CA GLY A 105 1.57 16.56 -10.29
C GLY A 105 2.40 15.28 -10.06
N VAL A 106 1.86 14.12 -10.41
CA VAL A 106 2.54 12.83 -10.28
C VAL A 106 3.34 12.55 -11.54
N VAL A 107 4.67 12.51 -11.38
CA VAL A 107 5.59 12.18 -12.47
C VAL A 107 5.65 10.67 -12.65
N GLY A 108 5.55 10.22 -13.91
CA GLY A 108 5.63 8.83 -14.27
C GLY A 108 6.51 8.55 -15.49
N VAL A 109 6.87 7.28 -15.63
CA VAL A 109 7.75 6.78 -16.70
C VAL A 109 7.09 5.57 -17.37
N ALA A 110 6.79 5.71 -18.66
CA ALA A 110 6.27 4.65 -19.50
C ALA A 110 7.38 3.98 -20.33
N GLY A 111 7.10 2.82 -20.93
CA GLY A 111 8.04 2.16 -21.84
C GLY A 111 9.22 1.46 -21.15
N VAL A 112 9.23 1.42 -19.82
CA VAL A 112 10.29 0.78 -19.03
C VAL A 112 10.11 -0.74 -19.05
N ASP A 113 11.22 -1.49 -19.12
CA ASP A 113 11.21 -2.92 -18.82
C ASP A 113 10.97 -3.13 -17.31
N THR A 114 9.69 -3.07 -16.92
CA THR A 114 9.27 -3.22 -15.52
C THR A 114 9.64 -4.58 -14.95
N ARG A 115 9.78 -5.63 -15.78
CA ARG A 115 10.26 -6.94 -15.34
C ARG A 115 11.73 -6.88 -14.92
N ALA A 116 12.59 -6.17 -15.66
CA ALA A 116 13.99 -5.97 -15.27
C ALA A 116 14.10 -5.17 -13.95
N VAL A 117 13.28 -4.13 -13.78
CA VAL A 117 13.21 -3.35 -12.53
C VAL A 117 12.79 -4.25 -11.36
N VAL A 118 11.71 -5.01 -11.51
CA VAL A 118 11.17 -5.89 -10.45
C VAL A 118 12.19 -6.95 -10.04
N ARG A 119 12.87 -7.59 -10.99
CA ARG A 119 13.93 -8.56 -10.68
C ARG A 119 15.04 -7.92 -9.85
N HIS A 120 15.44 -6.71 -10.23
CA HIS A 120 16.46 -5.95 -9.51
C HIS A 120 16.03 -5.61 -8.09
N LEU A 121 14.84 -5.05 -7.89
CA LEU A 121 14.30 -4.74 -6.56
C LEU A 121 14.12 -6.00 -5.69
N ARG A 122 13.72 -7.14 -6.28
CA ARG A 122 13.63 -8.41 -5.56
C ARG A 122 15.01 -8.92 -5.11
N GLU A 123 16.04 -8.72 -5.92
CA GLU A 123 17.42 -9.15 -5.67
C GLU A 123 18.25 -8.16 -4.84
N ARG A 124 17.90 -6.88 -4.79
CA ARG A 124 18.65 -5.85 -4.05
C ARG A 124 17.89 -5.25 -2.88
N GLY A 125 16.58 -5.41 -2.88
CA GLY A 125 15.66 -4.77 -1.94
C GLY A 125 15.02 -3.51 -2.51
N ALA A 126 13.99 -3.02 -1.82
CA ALA A 126 13.43 -1.70 -2.05
C ALA A 126 14.48 -0.64 -1.69
N MET A 127 14.53 0.44 -2.45
CA MET A 127 15.64 1.39 -2.39
C MET A 127 15.19 2.78 -2.83
N ARG A 128 15.96 3.82 -2.52
CA ARG A 128 15.65 5.18 -3.01
C ARG A 128 15.71 5.21 -4.53
N ALA A 129 14.82 6.00 -5.11
CA ALA A 129 14.70 6.19 -6.53
C ALA A 129 14.15 7.59 -6.86
N GLY A 130 14.29 7.95 -8.12
CA GLY A 130 13.71 9.15 -8.68
C GLY A 130 13.16 8.90 -10.08
N VAL A 131 12.06 9.59 -10.39
CA VAL A 131 11.51 9.67 -11.74
C VAL A 131 11.77 11.08 -12.26
N PHE A 132 12.32 11.19 -13.48
CA PHE A 132 12.77 12.46 -14.05
C PHE A 132 12.30 12.59 -15.50
N SER A 133 11.82 13.77 -15.86
CA SER A 133 11.40 14.12 -17.23
C SER A 133 11.47 15.62 -17.48
N GLY A 134 11.44 16.02 -18.76
CA GLY A 134 11.49 17.43 -19.14
C GLY A 134 12.74 18.14 -18.62
N ASP A 135 12.59 19.35 -18.09
CA ASP A 135 13.68 20.18 -17.59
C ASP A 135 14.39 19.61 -16.36
N ALA A 136 13.82 18.57 -15.72
CA ALA A 136 14.45 17.90 -14.59
C ALA A 136 15.51 16.86 -15.02
N LEU A 137 15.59 16.52 -16.32
CA LEU A 137 16.64 15.65 -16.84
C LEU A 137 18.01 16.33 -16.73
N ALA A 138 19.01 15.55 -16.33
CA ALA A 138 20.39 15.99 -16.17
C ALA A 138 21.35 14.85 -16.54
N ALA A 139 22.65 15.05 -16.31
CA ALA A 139 23.62 13.96 -16.45
C ALA A 139 23.29 12.83 -15.45
N ASP A 140 23.54 11.58 -15.86
CA ASP A 140 23.20 10.39 -15.07
C ASP A 140 23.74 10.48 -13.63
N GLY A 141 24.96 11.00 -13.44
CA GLY A 141 25.58 11.20 -12.12
C GLY A 141 24.80 12.18 -11.22
N ASP A 142 24.41 13.34 -11.75
CA ASP A 142 23.65 14.35 -11.02
C ASP A 142 22.28 13.80 -10.55
N LEU A 143 21.65 12.96 -11.38
CA LEU A 143 20.38 12.33 -11.04
C LEU A 143 20.53 11.32 -9.90
N VAL A 144 21.60 10.52 -9.92
CA VAL A 144 21.91 9.57 -8.84
C VAL A 144 22.20 10.33 -7.53
N GLU A 145 22.94 11.43 -7.57
CA GLU A 145 23.19 12.26 -6.38
C GLU A 145 21.90 12.82 -5.77
N ARG A 146 20.96 13.29 -6.60
CA ARG A 146 19.63 13.73 -6.13
C ARG A 146 18.85 12.60 -5.46
N VAL A 147 18.92 11.38 -6.01
CA VAL A 147 18.29 10.19 -5.40
C VAL A 147 18.93 9.86 -4.05
N LEU A 148 20.27 9.87 -3.97
CA LEU A 148 21.00 9.59 -2.74
C LEU A 148 20.78 10.64 -1.64
N ALA A 149 20.54 11.90 -2.02
CA ALA A 149 20.19 12.99 -1.11
C ALA A 149 18.75 12.89 -0.55
N SER A 150 17.89 12.04 -1.14
CA SER A 150 16.53 11.85 -0.64
C SER A 150 16.52 11.06 0.70
N PRO A 151 15.58 11.36 1.61
CA PRO A 151 15.49 10.62 2.86
C PRO A 151 15.08 9.16 2.64
N ALA A 152 15.64 8.25 3.44
CA ALA A 152 15.28 6.84 3.44
C ALA A 152 13.87 6.59 4.01
N MET A 153 13.28 5.45 3.66
CA MET A 153 11.99 5.00 4.22
C MET A 153 12.11 4.43 5.63
N GLU A 154 13.25 3.80 5.94
CA GLU A 154 13.53 3.31 7.30
C GLU A 154 13.73 4.50 8.24
N GLY A 155 13.05 4.47 9.39
CA GLY A 155 12.97 5.59 10.32
C GLY A 155 12.09 6.76 9.86
N ALA A 156 11.32 6.64 8.77
CA ALA A 156 10.45 7.71 8.30
C ALA A 156 9.09 7.71 9.03
N ASP A 157 8.78 8.82 9.70
CA ASP A 157 7.44 9.13 10.20
C ASP A 157 6.60 9.74 9.06
N LEU A 158 5.68 8.95 8.52
CA LEU A 158 4.86 9.33 7.36
C LEU A 158 3.37 9.40 7.65
N TYR A 159 2.88 8.77 8.73
CA TYR A 159 1.44 8.74 9.02
C TYR A 159 0.91 10.14 9.36
N GLY A 160 1.73 11.00 9.98
CA GLY A 160 1.39 12.39 10.24
C GLY A 160 1.13 13.22 8.97
N ALA A 161 1.64 12.80 7.81
CA ALA A 161 1.43 13.49 6.53
C ALA A 161 0.15 13.07 5.79
N VAL A 162 -0.49 11.98 6.22
CA VAL A 162 -1.66 11.38 5.56
C VAL A 162 -2.89 11.26 6.46
N THR A 163 -2.75 11.42 7.77
CA THR A 163 -3.87 11.43 8.72
C THR A 163 -4.85 12.56 8.43
N THR A 164 -6.14 12.34 8.73
CA THR A 164 -7.17 13.38 8.67
C THR A 164 -6.85 14.55 9.59
N ALA A 165 -7.15 15.76 9.12
CA ALA A 165 -6.94 16.99 9.89
C ALA A 165 -8.01 17.15 11.00
N GLU A 166 -9.26 16.77 10.70
CA GLU A 166 -10.39 16.88 11.62
C GLU A 166 -11.12 15.53 11.72
N PRO A 167 -11.71 15.22 12.89
CA PRO A 167 -12.58 14.05 13.03
C PRO A 167 -13.77 14.10 12.06
N TYR A 168 -14.14 12.95 11.51
CA TYR A 168 -15.36 12.80 10.72
C TYR A 168 -16.06 11.48 11.01
N VAL A 169 -17.35 11.38 10.68
CA VAL A 169 -18.17 10.20 10.96
C VAL A 169 -18.63 9.56 9.66
N VAL A 170 -18.42 8.27 9.53
CA VAL A 170 -19.08 7.42 8.54
C VAL A 170 -20.25 6.73 9.24
N ALA A 171 -21.46 7.13 8.85
CA ALA A 171 -22.69 6.62 9.46
C ALA A 171 -22.87 5.12 9.19
N ALA A 172 -23.43 4.41 10.16
CA ALA A 172 -23.85 3.03 9.98
C ALA A 172 -24.89 2.91 8.85
N GLU A 173 -24.78 1.86 8.05
CA GLU A 173 -25.84 1.50 7.11
C GLU A 173 -26.90 0.68 7.84
N GLY A 174 -28.16 1.13 7.76
CA GLY A 174 -29.26 0.50 8.48
C GLY A 174 -29.31 0.87 9.97
N GLU A 175 -29.60 -0.10 10.83
CA GLU A 175 -29.65 0.11 12.28
C GLU A 175 -28.22 0.23 12.85
N ALA A 176 -27.94 1.34 13.55
CA ALA A 176 -26.68 1.53 14.24
C ALA A 176 -26.60 0.60 15.45
N ARG A 177 -25.67 -0.37 15.40
CA ARG A 177 -25.47 -1.42 16.41
C ARG A 177 -24.28 -1.16 17.32
N PHE A 178 -23.22 -0.57 16.76
CA PHE A 178 -21.96 -0.32 17.45
C PHE A 178 -21.38 1.03 17.04
N ARG A 179 -20.56 1.62 17.91
CA ARG A 179 -19.73 2.78 17.63
C ARG A 179 -18.26 2.43 17.71
N VAL A 180 -17.48 2.79 16.71
CA VAL A 180 -16.03 2.53 16.67
C VAL A 180 -15.24 3.82 16.51
N ALA A 181 -14.19 3.99 17.31
CA ALA A 181 -13.14 4.97 17.05
C ALA A 181 -12.09 4.34 16.15
N ALA A 182 -11.94 4.86 14.92
CA ALA A 182 -10.90 4.47 13.99
C ALA A 182 -9.77 5.50 14.02
N LEU A 183 -8.59 5.09 14.49
CA LEU A 183 -7.39 5.92 14.43
C LEU A 183 -6.86 5.94 13.00
N ASP A 184 -6.89 7.11 12.38
CA ASP A 184 -6.41 7.33 11.02
C ASP A 184 -4.91 7.58 11.03
N VAL A 185 -4.15 6.55 10.66
CA VAL A 185 -2.71 6.62 10.37
C VAL A 185 -2.44 6.48 8.87
N GLY A 186 -3.45 6.76 8.02
CA GLY A 186 -3.45 6.55 6.58
C GLY A 186 -4.59 5.62 6.12
N ILE A 187 -5.79 5.79 6.68
CA ILE A 187 -6.92 4.90 6.47
C ILE A 187 -7.40 4.92 5.01
N LYS A 188 -7.66 3.72 4.49
CA LYS A 188 -8.35 3.52 3.22
C LYS A 188 -9.85 3.66 3.36
N SER A 189 -10.49 4.29 2.38
CA SER A 189 -11.91 4.62 2.40
C SER A 189 -12.81 3.38 2.44
N ASN A 190 -12.38 2.24 1.91
CA ASN A 190 -13.20 1.03 1.96
C ASN A 190 -13.31 0.41 3.37
N THR A 191 -12.33 0.64 4.25
CA THR A 191 -12.38 0.15 5.64
C THR A 191 -13.59 0.66 6.43
N PRO A 192 -13.82 1.98 6.56
CA PRO A 192 -15.01 2.48 7.26
C PRO A 192 -16.30 2.14 6.51
N ARG A 193 -16.30 2.02 5.16
CA ARG A 193 -17.47 1.54 4.39
C ARG A 193 -17.85 0.11 4.79
N MET A 194 -16.87 -0.79 4.91
CA MET A 194 -17.12 -2.19 5.29
C MET A 194 -17.59 -2.37 6.75
N LEU A 195 -17.16 -1.49 7.64
CA LEU A 195 -17.68 -1.40 9.01
C LEU A 195 -19.11 -0.84 9.02
N ALA A 196 -19.37 0.23 8.28
CA ALA A 196 -20.68 0.85 8.15
C ALA A 196 -21.74 -0.14 7.63
N ALA A 197 -21.40 -0.93 6.60
CA ALA A 197 -22.24 -2.00 6.06
C ALA A 197 -22.65 -3.08 7.08
N ARG A 198 -21.97 -3.14 8.24
CA ARG A 198 -22.26 -4.08 9.34
C ARG A 198 -23.02 -3.42 10.50
N GLY A 199 -23.50 -2.20 10.31
CA GLY A 199 -24.22 -1.42 11.32
C GLY A 199 -23.28 -0.72 12.31
N VAL A 200 -22.02 -0.47 11.94
CA VAL A 200 -21.05 0.22 12.80
C VAL A 200 -20.96 1.71 12.42
N GLU A 201 -21.23 2.60 13.36
CA GLU A 201 -20.93 4.03 13.20
C GLU A 201 -19.43 4.25 13.45
N VAL A 202 -18.70 4.71 12.44
CA VAL A 202 -17.24 4.85 12.50
C VAL A 202 -16.87 6.31 12.67
N HIS A 203 -16.23 6.63 13.79
CA HIS A 203 -15.62 7.92 14.07
C HIS A 203 -14.16 7.84 13.66
N VAL A 204 -13.81 8.45 12.53
CA VAL A 204 -12.43 8.51 12.04
C VAL A 204 -11.72 9.69 12.69
N LEU A 205 -10.61 9.40 13.37
CA LEU A 205 -9.94 10.32 14.28
C LEU A 205 -8.49 10.57 13.84
N PRO A 206 -7.98 11.81 13.93
CA PRO A 206 -6.57 12.11 13.67
C PRO A 206 -5.61 11.24 14.49
N ALA A 207 -4.41 10.96 13.96
CA ALA A 207 -3.40 10.11 14.61
C ALA A 207 -2.95 10.63 16.00
N ALA A 208 -3.09 11.93 16.24
CA ALA A 208 -2.74 12.60 17.50
C ALA A 208 -3.88 12.62 18.54
N THR A 209 -4.99 11.91 18.29
CA THR A 209 -6.16 11.93 19.18
C THR A 209 -5.84 11.32 20.54
N PRO A 210 -6.08 12.04 21.65
CA PRO A 210 -5.80 11.53 22.99
C PRO A 210 -6.88 10.54 23.47
N ILE A 211 -6.54 9.70 24.44
CA ILE A 211 -7.42 8.64 24.94
C ILE A 211 -8.72 9.18 25.54
N GLU A 212 -8.70 10.37 26.14
CA GLU A 212 -9.86 11.01 26.74
C GLU A 212 -10.96 11.23 25.70
N GLN A 213 -10.60 11.69 24.49
CA GLN A 213 -11.57 11.90 23.42
C GLN A 213 -12.19 10.58 22.94
N ILE A 214 -11.42 9.49 22.90
CA ILE A 214 -11.94 8.16 22.53
C ILE A 214 -12.93 7.65 23.58
N VAL A 215 -12.63 7.86 24.87
CA VAL A 215 -13.51 7.46 25.97
C VAL A 215 -14.80 8.28 25.96
N ASP A 216 -14.71 9.59 25.73
CA ASP A 216 -15.87 10.50 25.72
C ASP A 216 -16.86 10.17 24.58
N LEU A 217 -16.38 9.56 23.48
CA LEU A 217 -17.23 9.09 22.39
C LEU A 217 -18.12 7.89 22.77
N GLY A 218 -17.81 7.19 23.86
CA GLY A 218 -18.57 6.01 24.30
C GLY A 218 -18.55 4.88 23.27
N VAL A 219 -17.36 4.56 22.76
CA VAL A 219 -17.17 3.55 21.71
C VAL A 219 -17.31 2.12 22.23
N ASP A 220 -17.84 1.24 21.39
CA ASP A 220 -17.89 -0.20 21.63
C ASP A 220 -16.63 -0.91 21.11
N GLY A 221 -15.83 -0.24 20.26
CA GLY A 221 -14.57 -0.78 19.75
C GLY A 221 -13.59 0.30 19.27
N PHE A 222 -12.35 -0.11 19.10
CA PHE A 222 -11.25 0.71 18.59
C PHE A 222 -10.61 0.03 17.38
N PHE A 223 -10.36 0.81 16.35
CA PHE A 223 -9.81 0.33 15.09
C PHE A 223 -8.51 1.06 14.75
N LEU A 224 -7.47 0.31 14.38
CA LEU A 224 -6.17 0.83 13.94
C LEU A 224 -6.05 0.62 12.42
N SER A 225 -5.98 1.73 11.68
CA SER A 225 -5.93 1.67 10.22
C SER A 225 -4.58 1.21 9.66
N ASN A 226 -4.57 0.97 8.34
CA ASN A 226 -3.35 0.93 7.54
C ASN A 226 -2.68 2.31 7.50
N GLY A 227 -1.45 2.35 6.97
CA GLY A 227 -0.67 3.59 6.91
C GLY A 227 0.73 3.41 6.30
N PRO A 228 1.39 4.53 5.94
CA PRO A 228 2.76 4.54 5.41
C PRO A 228 3.81 4.67 6.51
N GLY A 229 5.06 4.39 6.13
CA GLY A 229 6.24 4.69 6.94
C GLY A 229 6.68 3.54 7.84
N ASP A 230 7.59 3.86 8.76
CA ASP A 230 8.22 2.89 9.66
C ASP A 230 7.45 2.80 11.00
N PRO A 231 6.98 1.61 11.41
CA PRO A 231 6.27 1.43 12.68
C PRO A 231 7.12 1.77 13.89
N ALA A 232 8.45 1.78 13.80
CA ALA A 232 9.34 2.22 14.88
C ALA A 232 9.09 3.67 15.29
N THR A 233 8.54 4.50 14.40
CA THR A 233 8.22 5.93 14.66
C THR A 233 6.84 6.15 15.27
N ALA A 234 6.00 5.11 15.36
CA ALA A 234 4.61 5.21 15.81
C ALA A 234 4.44 5.15 17.34
N ASP A 235 5.33 5.79 18.11
CA ASP A 235 5.29 5.74 19.59
C ASP A 235 4.00 6.31 20.18
N GLY A 236 3.47 7.38 19.59
CA GLY A 236 2.17 7.96 19.98
C GLY A 236 1.01 6.97 19.81
N PRO A 237 0.76 6.47 18.58
CA PRO A 237 -0.25 5.42 18.34
C PRO A 237 -0.08 4.16 19.20
N VAL A 238 1.16 3.73 19.47
CA VAL A 238 1.43 2.58 20.36
C VAL A 238 1.03 2.88 21.80
N ALA A 239 1.36 4.07 22.32
CA ALA A 239 0.97 4.47 23.68
C ALA A 239 -0.55 4.56 23.81
N LEU A 240 -1.23 5.14 22.82
CA LEU A 240 -2.69 5.19 22.76
C LEU A 240 -3.30 3.79 22.74
N THR A 241 -2.77 2.89 21.90
CA THR A 241 -3.23 1.50 21.82
C THR A 241 -3.10 0.78 23.16
N ARG A 242 -1.99 0.96 23.88
CA ARG A 242 -1.84 0.41 25.24
C ARG A 242 -2.93 0.94 26.17
N ALA A 243 -3.20 2.24 26.17
CA ALA A 243 -4.24 2.84 27.00
C ALA A 243 -5.66 2.32 26.67
N VAL A 244 -5.94 2.03 25.39
CA VAL A 244 -7.18 1.39 24.92
C VAL A 244 -7.28 -0.04 25.45
N LEU A 245 -6.22 -0.83 25.33
CA LEU A 245 -6.17 -2.23 25.81
C LEU A 245 -6.31 -2.32 27.34
N GLU A 246 -5.71 -1.39 28.10
CA GLU A 246 -5.88 -1.30 29.56
C GLU A 246 -7.34 -1.12 29.99
N ARG A 247 -8.14 -0.48 29.14
CA ARG A 247 -9.59 -0.26 29.36
C ARG A 247 -10.44 -1.44 28.89
N GLY A 248 -9.84 -2.43 28.25
CA GLY A 248 -10.54 -3.61 27.73
C GLY A 248 -11.44 -3.31 26.54
N ILE A 249 -11.16 -2.24 25.79
CA ILE A 249 -11.93 -1.88 24.59
C ILE A 249 -11.56 -2.85 23.45
N PRO A 250 -12.54 -3.54 22.84
CA PRO A 250 -12.32 -4.42 21.69
C PRO A 250 -11.50 -3.73 20.59
N THR A 251 -10.38 -4.32 20.19
CA THR A 251 -9.42 -3.68 19.27
C THR A 251 -9.18 -4.52 18.02
N PHE A 252 -9.25 -3.89 16.85
CA PHE A 252 -8.88 -4.52 15.57
C PHE A 252 -7.88 -3.66 14.81
N GLY A 253 -6.76 -4.24 14.35
CA GLY A 253 -5.76 -3.54 13.54
C GLY A 253 -5.52 -4.16 12.16
N ILE A 254 -5.29 -3.32 11.15
CA ILE A 254 -5.00 -3.71 9.77
C ILE A 254 -3.66 -3.11 9.31
N CYS A 255 -2.80 -3.92 8.69
CA CYS A 255 -1.52 -3.51 8.11
C CYS A 255 -0.62 -2.75 9.11
N PHE A 256 -0.56 -1.43 9.05
CA PHE A 256 0.17 -0.62 10.02
C PHE A 256 -0.40 -0.77 11.43
N GLY A 257 -1.72 -0.92 11.55
CA GLY A 257 -2.41 -1.26 12.80
C GLY A 257 -1.99 -2.60 13.39
N ASN A 258 -1.60 -3.60 12.57
CA ASN A 258 -1.02 -4.85 13.06
C ASN A 258 0.35 -4.63 13.73
N GLN A 259 1.17 -3.78 13.13
CA GLN A 259 2.49 -3.44 13.65
C GLN A 259 2.38 -2.60 14.92
N ILE A 260 1.45 -1.64 14.97
CA ILE A 260 1.16 -0.84 16.17
C ILE A 260 0.65 -1.75 17.30
N LEU A 261 -0.30 -2.65 17.03
CA LEU A 261 -0.80 -3.59 18.03
C LEU A 261 0.32 -4.50 18.53
N ALA A 262 1.14 -5.06 17.63
CA ALA A 262 2.26 -5.91 17.99
C ALA A 262 3.25 -5.18 18.92
N ARG A 263 3.63 -3.94 18.60
CA ARG A 263 4.48 -3.09 19.45
C ARG A 263 3.84 -2.78 20.79
N ALA A 264 2.52 -2.51 20.82
CA ALA A 264 1.78 -2.31 22.07
C ALA A 264 1.84 -3.56 22.97
N LEU A 265 1.83 -4.75 22.37
CA LEU A 265 1.97 -6.05 23.02
C LEU A 265 3.42 -6.47 23.34
N GLY A 266 4.41 -5.64 22.97
CA GLY A 266 5.82 -5.86 23.30
C GLY A 266 6.63 -6.60 22.23
N ARG A 267 6.17 -6.65 20.98
CA ARG A 267 6.91 -7.22 19.84
C ARG A 267 7.66 -6.19 19.03
N GLY A 268 8.80 -6.61 18.48
CA GLY A 268 9.57 -5.84 17.52
C GLY A 268 8.97 -5.89 16.12
N THR A 269 9.47 -5.01 15.27
CA THR A 269 9.16 -4.93 13.84
C THR A 269 10.47 -4.81 13.06
N TYR A 270 10.51 -5.36 11.85
CA TYR A 270 11.68 -5.29 10.98
C TYR A 270 11.29 -4.85 9.57
N LYS A 271 12.24 -4.21 8.87
CA LYS A 271 12.09 -3.88 7.46
C LYS A 271 12.31 -5.12 6.60
N MET A 272 11.35 -5.42 5.74
CA MET A 272 11.44 -6.50 4.77
C MET A 272 12.32 -6.07 3.60
N ARG A 273 12.96 -7.03 2.94
CA ARG A 273 13.83 -6.77 1.78
C ARG A 273 13.13 -5.96 0.69
N TYR A 274 11.96 -6.41 0.24
CA TYR A 274 11.15 -5.73 -0.78
C TYR A 274 9.67 -5.64 -0.41
N GLY A 275 9.27 -6.19 0.73
CA GLY A 275 7.90 -6.18 1.24
C GLY A 275 6.91 -7.02 0.43
N HIS A 276 5.65 -6.96 0.85
CA HIS A 276 4.53 -7.63 0.20
C HIS A 276 3.59 -6.59 -0.42
N ARG A 277 3.45 -6.65 -1.74
CA ARG A 277 2.72 -5.66 -2.56
C ARG A 277 2.02 -6.34 -3.72
N GLY A 278 0.77 -6.75 -3.50
CA GLY A 278 0.04 -7.58 -4.44
C GLY A 278 -1.36 -7.95 -3.97
N ILE A 279 -2.10 -8.60 -4.86
CA ILE A 279 -3.48 -9.07 -4.63
C ILE A 279 -3.60 -10.60 -4.67
N ASN A 280 -2.46 -11.29 -4.52
CA ASN A 280 -2.32 -12.72 -4.75
C ASN A 280 -1.49 -13.42 -3.68
N ILE A 281 -1.39 -12.84 -2.48
CA ILE A 281 -0.52 -13.34 -1.43
C ILE A 281 -1.31 -14.30 -0.52
N PRO A 282 -0.93 -15.57 -0.46
CA PRO A 282 -1.62 -16.54 0.39
C PRO A 282 -1.29 -16.28 1.86
N VAL A 283 -2.28 -16.46 2.72
CA VAL A 283 -2.12 -16.39 4.17
C VAL A 283 -2.82 -17.59 4.80
N VAL A 284 -2.13 -18.27 5.71
CA VAL A 284 -2.66 -19.43 6.45
C VAL A 284 -3.12 -18.97 7.83
N GLU A 285 -4.38 -19.23 8.19
CA GLU A 285 -4.87 -19.10 9.56
C GLU A 285 -4.56 -20.38 10.35
N HIS A 286 -3.74 -20.30 11.39
CA HIS A 286 -3.28 -21.48 12.12
C HIS A 286 -4.37 -22.21 12.91
N ALA A 287 -5.39 -21.50 13.36
CA ALA A 287 -6.47 -22.10 14.16
C ALA A 287 -7.35 -23.04 13.32
N THR A 288 -7.52 -22.75 12.03
CA THR A 288 -8.46 -23.45 11.13
C THR A 288 -7.74 -24.22 10.02
N GLY A 289 -6.49 -23.86 9.70
CA GLY A 289 -5.78 -24.32 8.51
C GLY A 289 -6.31 -23.70 7.21
N ARG A 290 -7.25 -22.74 7.29
CA ARG A 290 -7.80 -22.06 6.10
C ARG A 290 -6.72 -21.20 5.46
N VAL A 291 -6.70 -21.19 4.13
CA VAL A 291 -5.88 -20.29 3.33
C VAL A 291 -6.79 -19.24 2.70
N ALA A 292 -6.42 -17.97 2.84
CA ALA A 292 -7.03 -16.85 2.13
C ALA A 292 -6.02 -16.30 1.11
N ILE A 293 -6.48 -15.91 -0.07
CA ILE A 293 -5.68 -15.05 -0.95
C ILE A 293 -5.97 -13.60 -0.56
N THR A 294 -4.92 -12.81 -0.36
CA THR A 294 -5.03 -11.50 0.28
C THR A 294 -4.40 -10.38 -0.54
N SER A 295 -4.94 -9.18 -0.34
CA SER A 295 -4.33 -7.92 -0.75
C SER A 295 -3.34 -7.45 0.30
N GLN A 296 -2.13 -7.12 -0.10
CA GLN A 296 -1.09 -6.65 0.82
C GLN A 296 -0.33 -5.46 0.23
N ASN A 297 0.02 -4.53 1.12
CA ASN A 297 0.89 -3.39 0.83
C ASN A 297 1.67 -2.99 2.08
N HIS A 298 2.77 -3.69 2.37
CA HIS A 298 3.64 -3.33 3.49
C HIS A 298 5.12 -3.65 3.21
N GLY A 299 6.00 -2.79 3.71
CA GLY A 299 7.46 -2.96 3.68
C GLY A 299 8.07 -3.41 5.01
N PHE A 300 7.26 -3.48 6.07
CA PHE A 300 7.66 -3.88 7.41
C PHE A 300 6.81 -5.04 7.88
N ALA A 301 7.32 -5.83 8.82
CA ALA A 301 6.65 -6.98 9.38
C ALA A 301 6.92 -7.10 10.88
N VAL A 302 6.05 -7.85 11.55
CA VAL A 302 6.16 -8.16 12.99
C VAL A 302 7.08 -9.35 13.18
N GLU A 303 7.93 -9.31 14.21
CA GLU A 303 8.75 -10.45 14.62
C GLU A 303 7.89 -11.56 15.23
N GLY A 304 8.14 -12.80 14.81
CA GLY A 304 7.54 -13.99 15.41
C GLY A 304 7.56 -15.19 14.47
N GLU A 305 7.07 -16.33 14.97
CA GLU A 305 6.99 -17.58 14.22
C GLU A 305 5.55 -18.10 14.13
N ALA A 306 5.30 -18.99 13.17
CA ALA A 306 4.00 -19.61 12.94
C ALA A 306 3.44 -20.25 14.22
N GLY A 307 2.28 -19.76 14.67
CA GLY A 307 1.62 -20.27 15.87
C GLY A 307 2.36 -20.02 17.19
N GLU A 308 3.34 -19.11 17.22
CA GLU A 308 4.04 -18.75 18.45
C GLU A 308 3.07 -18.16 19.49
N ARG A 309 3.21 -18.57 20.76
CA ARG A 309 2.55 -17.94 21.92
C ARG A 309 3.54 -17.10 22.69
N PHE A 310 3.09 -15.97 23.20
CA PHE A 310 3.92 -15.06 23.99
C PHE A 310 3.15 -14.33 25.07
N VAL A 311 3.88 -13.84 26.06
CA VAL A 311 3.32 -13.12 27.21
C VAL A 311 3.38 -11.62 26.94
N THR A 312 2.27 -10.92 27.17
CA THR A 312 2.15 -9.47 27.05
C THR A 312 1.72 -8.87 28.39
N PRO A 313 1.80 -7.53 28.56
CA PRO A 313 1.26 -6.87 29.75
C PRO A 313 -0.25 -7.11 29.99
N PHE A 314 -1.00 -7.53 28.96
CA PHE A 314 -2.46 -7.70 28.99
C PHE A 314 -2.90 -9.17 29.14
N GLY A 315 -1.95 -10.11 29.10
CA GLY A 315 -2.22 -11.54 29.04
C GLY A 315 -1.44 -12.25 27.94
N PRO A 316 -1.61 -13.57 27.77
CA PRO A 316 -1.00 -14.28 26.66
C PRO A 316 -1.55 -13.79 25.32
N ALA A 317 -0.75 -13.86 24.27
CA ALA A 317 -1.10 -13.56 22.88
C ALA A 317 -0.45 -14.59 21.96
N ARG A 318 -0.88 -14.62 20.70
CA ARG A 318 -0.49 -15.64 19.74
C ARG A 318 -0.36 -15.06 18.33
N VAL A 319 0.61 -15.56 17.56
CA VAL A 319 0.65 -15.44 16.10
C VAL A 319 -0.46 -16.32 15.51
N THR A 320 -1.41 -15.70 14.83
CA THR A 320 -2.61 -16.35 14.29
C THR A 320 -2.51 -16.68 12.82
N HIS A 321 -1.75 -15.89 12.06
CA HIS A 321 -1.60 -16.03 10.62
C HIS A 321 -0.14 -15.90 10.20
N THR A 322 0.27 -16.66 9.18
CA THR A 322 1.54 -16.44 8.48
C THR A 322 1.42 -16.62 6.97
N CYS A 323 2.35 -16.01 6.24
CA CYS A 323 2.51 -16.20 4.81
C CYS A 323 3.31 -17.48 4.55
N PRO A 324 2.79 -18.47 3.80
CA PRO A 324 3.51 -19.70 3.51
C PRO A 324 4.65 -19.51 2.49
N ASN A 325 4.72 -18.36 1.81
CA ASN A 325 5.79 -18.10 0.84
C ASN A 325 7.14 -17.80 1.53
N ASP A 326 7.12 -17.18 2.70
CA ASP A 326 8.33 -16.71 3.38
C ASP A 326 8.28 -16.74 4.92
N GLY A 327 7.18 -17.18 5.51
CA GLY A 327 7.01 -17.28 6.96
C GLY A 327 6.68 -15.97 7.66
N CYS A 328 6.43 -14.87 6.92
CA CYS A 328 6.06 -13.58 7.51
C CYS A 328 4.84 -13.69 8.43
N VAL A 329 4.85 -12.97 9.56
CA VAL A 329 3.71 -12.87 10.48
C VAL A 329 2.62 -12.02 9.85
N GLU A 330 1.46 -12.61 9.65
CA GLU A 330 0.31 -12.00 8.96
C GLU A 330 -0.83 -11.65 9.90
N GLY A 331 -0.72 -11.98 11.18
CA GLY A 331 -1.72 -11.61 12.18
C GLY A 331 -1.42 -12.13 13.57
N ILE A 332 -1.95 -11.43 14.57
CA ILE A 332 -1.80 -11.74 15.99
C ILE A 332 -3.14 -11.57 16.72
N ALA A 333 -3.32 -12.27 17.83
CA ALA A 333 -4.50 -12.10 18.68
C ALA A 333 -4.17 -12.28 20.17
N GLY A 334 -4.88 -11.56 21.02
CA GLY A 334 -4.89 -11.77 22.46
C GLY A 334 -5.58 -13.06 22.85
N GLU A 335 -5.00 -13.80 23.79
CA GLU A 335 -5.60 -14.97 24.44
C GLU A 335 -6.09 -14.52 25.84
N GLY A 336 -7.30 -13.97 25.89
CA GLY A 336 -7.93 -13.51 27.16
C GLY A 336 -8.16 -12.01 27.27
N PHE A 337 -7.87 -11.24 26.22
CA PHE A 337 -8.29 -9.84 26.06
C PHE A 337 -8.77 -9.61 24.62
N PRO A 338 -9.72 -8.68 24.39
CA PRO A 338 -10.42 -8.58 23.12
C PRO A 338 -9.62 -7.77 22.09
N ALA A 339 -8.54 -8.35 21.56
CA ALA A 339 -7.77 -7.69 20.50
C ALA A 339 -7.22 -8.67 19.47
N PHE A 340 -7.28 -8.30 18.19
CA PHE A 340 -6.58 -8.99 17.12
C PHE A 340 -6.18 -8.04 16.01
N SER A 341 -5.28 -8.48 15.14
CA SER A 341 -4.89 -7.72 13.95
C SER A 341 -4.41 -8.63 12.84
N VAL A 342 -4.40 -8.09 11.63
CA VAL A 342 -3.86 -8.74 10.43
C VAL A 342 -2.98 -7.78 9.64
N GLN A 343 -1.94 -8.32 9.00
CA GLN A 343 -0.94 -7.54 8.25
C GLN A 343 -1.40 -7.19 6.83
N TYR A 344 -2.30 -8.00 6.26
CA TYR A 344 -2.94 -7.80 4.98
C TYR A 344 -4.18 -6.91 5.09
N HIS A 345 -4.84 -6.65 3.96
CA HIS A 345 -5.98 -5.73 3.82
C HIS A 345 -7.30 -6.49 3.56
N PRO A 346 -8.04 -6.87 4.62
CA PRO A 346 -9.38 -7.44 4.51
C PRO A 346 -10.38 -6.59 3.73
N GLU A 347 -10.16 -5.28 3.66
CA GLU A 347 -10.98 -4.37 2.89
C GLU A 347 -10.73 -4.46 1.37
N ALA A 348 -9.71 -5.19 0.94
CA ALA A 348 -9.29 -5.27 -0.45
C ALA A 348 -9.18 -3.87 -1.06
N ALA A 349 -9.95 -3.54 -2.12
CA ALA A 349 -9.91 -2.25 -2.80
C ALA A 349 -8.46 -1.83 -3.14
N ALA A 350 -7.77 -2.55 -4.03
CA ALA A 350 -8.26 -3.67 -4.85
C ALA A 350 -7.91 -5.06 -4.30
N GLY A 351 -8.44 -6.11 -4.95
CA GLY A 351 -8.05 -7.51 -4.76
C GLY A 351 -9.15 -8.42 -4.19
N PRO A 352 -8.79 -9.64 -3.72
CA PRO A 352 -9.74 -10.68 -3.32
C PRO A 352 -10.48 -10.36 -2.03
N HIS A 353 -11.69 -10.91 -1.88
CA HIS A 353 -12.55 -10.69 -0.71
C HIS A 353 -12.48 -11.83 0.32
N ASP A 354 -11.54 -12.77 0.18
CA ASP A 354 -11.41 -13.98 1.01
C ASP A 354 -11.27 -13.69 2.52
N ALA A 355 -10.77 -12.50 2.86
CA ALA A 355 -10.50 -12.03 4.21
C ALA A 355 -11.61 -11.15 4.81
N ALA A 356 -12.68 -10.87 4.07
CA ALA A 356 -13.73 -9.92 4.49
C ALA A 356 -14.43 -10.33 5.80
N ASP A 357 -14.39 -11.62 6.16
CA ASP A 357 -14.97 -12.15 7.41
C ASP A 357 -14.34 -11.56 8.68
N LEU A 358 -13.15 -10.96 8.59
CA LEU A 358 -12.48 -10.33 9.73
C LEU A 358 -13.26 -9.14 10.29
N PHE A 359 -14.02 -8.42 9.45
CA PHE A 359 -14.93 -7.38 9.93
C PHE A 359 -16.11 -7.96 10.71
N ASP A 360 -16.63 -9.12 10.31
CA ASP A 360 -17.68 -9.83 11.06
C ASP A 360 -17.15 -10.34 12.41
N ARG A 361 -15.90 -10.81 12.43
CA ARG A 361 -15.20 -11.21 13.67
C ARG A 361 -15.01 -10.03 14.61
N PHE A 362 -14.72 -8.84 14.10
CA PHE A 362 -14.63 -7.65 14.94
C PHE A 362 -15.98 -7.25 15.55
N VAL A 363 -17.06 -7.33 14.76
CA VAL A 363 -18.43 -7.12 15.27
C VAL A 363 -18.78 -8.14 16.36
N ALA A 364 -18.45 -9.42 16.16
CA ALA A 364 -18.64 -10.45 17.18
C ALA A 364 -17.82 -10.17 18.44
N LEU A 365 -16.57 -9.73 18.27
CA LEU A 365 -15.69 -9.37 19.39
C LEU A 365 -16.30 -8.23 20.24
N MET A 366 -16.85 -7.20 19.60
CA MET A 366 -17.54 -6.11 20.31
C MET A 366 -18.80 -6.59 21.04
N ALA A 367 -19.57 -7.50 20.43
CA ALA A 367 -20.77 -8.06 21.04
C ALA A 367 -20.46 -8.92 22.27
N ASP A 368 -19.39 -9.72 22.20
CA ASP A 368 -18.98 -10.65 23.26
C ASP A 368 -18.25 -9.93 24.42
N HIS A 369 -17.68 -8.75 24.14
CA HIS A 369 -16.90 -7.96 25.10
C HIS A 369 -17.41 -6.51 25.18
N PRO A 370 -18.66 -6.29 25.65
CA PRO A 370 -19.20 -4.95 25.76
C PRO A 370 -18.39 -4.10 26.75
N VAL A 371 -18.03 -2.88 26.34
CA VAL A 371 -17.33 -1.91 27.19
C VAL A 371 -18.26 -1.56 28.36
N ARG A 372 -17.85 -1.88 29.59
CA ARG A 372 -18.71 -1.74 30.78
C ARG A 372 -19.06 -0.27 31.05
N ASP A 373 -20.34 -0.01 31.33
CA ASP A 373 -20.95 1.32 31.54
C ASP A 373 -20.21 2.18 32.59
N GLY A 374 -19.24 2.94 32.13
CA GLY A 374 -18.81 4.21 32.70
C GLY A 374 -18.78 5.35 31.68
N ALA A 375 -19.14 5.06 30.41
CA ALA A 375 -18.84 5.92 29.26
C ALA A 375 -19.96 5.96 28.20
N ARG A 376 -21.23 5.74 28.56
CA ARG A 376 -22.35 5.87 27.59
C ARG A 376 -23.12 7.17 27.83
N PRO A 377 -22.81 8.29 27.15
CA PRO A 377 -23.83 9.30 26.94
C PRO A 377 -24.94 8.68 26.08
N SER A 378 -26.20 8.90 26.48
CA SER A 378 -27.36 8.37 25.76
C SER A 378 -27.32 8.77 24.28
N PRO A 379 -27.83 7.93 23.35
CA PRO A 379 -27.95 8.31 21.96
C PRO A 379 -28.79 9.60 21.87
N THR A 380 -28.18 10.67 21.37
CA THR A 380 -28.89 11.92 21.12
C THR A 380 -29.98 11.64 20.08
N PRO A 381 -31.27 11.90 20.37
CA PRO A 381 -32.29 11.77 19.35
C PRO A 381 -32.00 12.77 18.23
N ARG A 382 -32.06 12.31 16.97
CA ARG A 382 -31.94 13.16 15.78
C ARG A 382 -32.89 14.34 15.91
N ALA A 383 -32.37 15.56 15.72
CA ALA A 383 -33.21 16.70 15.41
C ALA A 383 -33.87 16.44 14.05
N GLU A 384 -35.20 16.49 14.01
CA GLU A 384 -35.94 16.51 12.76
C GLU A 384 -35.48 17.71 11.93
N GLU A 385 -34.98 17.44 10.72
CA GLU A 385 -34.73 18.49 9.74
C GLU A 385 -36.08 19.15 9.39
N PRO A 386 -36.16 20.49 9.33
CA PRO A 386 -37.39 21.13 8.91
C PRO A 386 -37.64 20.83 7.42
N GLU A 387 -38.86 20.39 7.10
CA GLU A 387 -39.32 20.26 5.71
C GLU A 387 -39.06 21.55 4.93
N PRO A 388 -38.66 21.47 3.64
CA PRO A 388 -38.47 22.66 2.83
C PRO A 388 -39.83 23.32 2.61
N ALA A 389 -39.98 24.54 3.12
CA ALA A 389 -41.13 25.39 2.84
C ALA A 389 -41.22 25.62 1.32
N ALA A 390 -42.38 25.31 0.75
CA ALA A 390 -42.71 25.62 -0.63
C ALA A 390 -42.57 27.13 -0.86
N VAL A 391 -41.65 27.53 -1.75
CA VAL A 391 -41.56 28.90 -2.23
C VAL A 391 -42.56 29.04 -3.38
N GLU A 392 -43.67 29.72 -3.10
CA GLU A 392 -44.55 30.26 -4.13
C GLU A 392 -43.80 31.37 -4.88
N ALA A 393 -43.75 31.25 -6.21
CA ALA A 393 -43.23 32.27 -7.08
C ALA A 393 -44.27 33.40 -7.24
N GLU A 394 -43.96 34.58 -6.70
CA GLU A 394 -44.60 35.82 -7.14
C GLU A 394 -43.57 36.73 -7.83
N ALA A 395 -43.92 37.10 -9.06
CA ALA A 395 -43.22 38.07 -9.87
C ALA A 395 -43.52 39.49 -9.37
N ALA A 396 -42.50 40.33 -9.24
CA ALA A 396 -42.65 41.77 -9.23
C ALA A 396 -41.45 42.45 -9.91
N ASP A 397 -41.80 43.35 -10.81
CA ASP A 397 -41.00 44.13 -11.74
C ASP A 397 -40.44 45.41 -11.07
N ALA A 398 -39.44 45.98 -11.75
CA ALA A 398 -38.96 47.37 -11.72
C ALA A 398 -38.00 47.86 -10.61
N ALA A 399 -36.81 48.25 -11.09
CA ALA A 399 -36.22 49.60 -11.01
C ALA A 399 -34.73 49.60 -10.62
N ALA A 400 -33.95 50.19 -11.52
CA ALA A 400 -32.51 50.41 -11.43
C ALA A 400 -32.15 51.52 -10.43
N GLU A 401 -30.96 51.41 -9.81
CA GLU A 401 -30.03 52.54 -9.59
C GLU A 401 -28.67 52.06 -9.00
N ASP A 402 -27.64 52.26 -9.81
CA ASP A 402 -26.25 52.71 -9.54
C ASP A 402 -25.55 52.44 -8.19
N ALA A 403 -24.43 51.69 -8.23
CA ALA A 403 -23.28 51.87 -7.32
C ALA A 403 -21.98 51.20 -7.89
N PRO A 404 -20.78 51.76 -7.63
CA PRO A 404 -19.57 51.52 -8.43
C PRO A 404 -18.62 50.42 -7.88
N GLU A 405 -17.71 49.95 -8.76
CA GLU A 405 -16.62 48.99 -8.49
C GLU A 405 -15.61 49.48 -7.43
N PRO A 406 -14.96 48.58 -6.66
CA PRO A 406 -13.77 48.92 -5.89
C PRO A 406 -12.48 48.57 -6.66
N ALA A 407 -11.58 49.55 -6.68
CA ALA A 407 -10.24 49.50 -7.24
C ALA A 407 -9.23 48.72 -6.37
N ALA A 408 -8.19 48.26 -7.05
CA ALA A 408 -7.01 47.56 -6.53
C ALA A 408 -6.04 48.46 -5.73
N HIS A 409 -5.39 47.87 -4.72
CA HIS A 409 -4.19 48.38 -4.05
C HIS A 409 -3.22 47.19 -3.88
N VAL A 410 -2.10 47.09 -4.63
CA VAL A 410 -0.81 47.79 -4.53
C VAL A 410 -0.05 47.51 -3.21
N ALA A 411 1.08 46.83 -3.36
CA ALA A 411 2.07 46.45 -2.34
C ALA A 411 2.94 47.63 -1.86
N PRO A 412 3.60 47.53 -0.69
CA PRO A 412 4.67 48.45 -0.31
C PRO A 412 6.06 47.79 -0.33
N THR A 413 7.00 48.59 -0.84
CA THR A 413 8.45 48.45 -0.93
C THR A 413 9.19 48.72 0.39
N GLU A 414 10.41 48.21 0.49
CA GLU A 414 11.42 48.42 1.54
C GLU A 414 11.82 49.89 1.78
N PRO A 415 12.59 50.14 2.85
CA PRO A 415 13.73 51.05 2.74
C PRO A 415 15.02 50.48 3.36
N GLY A 416 16.13 50.65 2.64
CA GLY A 416 17.47 50.67 3.21
C GLY A 416 17.93 52.09 3.52
N THR A 417 18.89 52.26 4.43
CA THR A 417 19.89 53.35 4.38
C THR A 417 21.14 52.94 5.15
N GLU A 418 22.28 53.15 4.49
CA GLU A 418 23.69 52.99 4.90
C GLU A 418 24.10 53.95 6.04
N ILE A 419 25.30 53.74 6.62
CA ILE A 419 26.41 54.72 6.66
C ILE A 419 27.72 54.03 7.15
N ASP A 420 28.78 54.32 6.40
CA ASP A 420 30.22 54.02 6.55
C ASP A 420 30.91 54.47 7.85
N THR A 421 32.04 53.83 8.21
CA THR A 421 33.40 54.45 8.26
C THR A 421 34.50 53.46 8.72
N GLU A 422 35.62 53.43 7.96
CA GLU A 422 36.89 52.67 8.10
C GLU A 422 37.91 53.28 9.14
N PRO A 423 39.24 52.95 9.17
CA PRO A 423 39.98 51.68 9.43
C PRO A 423 41.21 51.81 10.41
N GLY A 424 41.96 50.70 10.63
CA GLY A 424 43.35 50.64 11.16
C GLY A 424 43.50 49.65 12.35
N THR A 425 44.54 48.82 12.54
CA THR A 425 45.91 48.63 12.00
C THR A 425 46.46 47.27 12.48
N GLU A 426 47.34 46.67 11.66
CA GLU A 426 48.39 45.63 11.82
C GLU A 426 48.71 44.97 13.19
N THR A 427 49.02 43.65 13.16
CA THR A 427 50.38 43.12 13.43
C THR A 427 50.54 41.65 13.01
N ASP A 428 51.73 41.35 12.48
CA ASP A 428 52.28 40.08 11.96
C ASP A 428 52.40 38.91 12.97
N THR A 429 52.46 37.67 12.47
CA THR A 429 53.68 36.83 12.52
C THR A 429 53.53 35.49 11.78
N GLU A 430 54.56 35.19 10.98
CA GLU A 430 54.85 33.97 10.21
C GLU A 430 55.14 32.76 11.12
N THR A 431 54.89 31.53 10.61
CA THR A 431 55.97 30.57 10.28
C THR A 431 55.46 29.38 9.46
N ASP A 432 56.22 29.10 8.40
CA ASP A 432 56.28 27.90 7.56
C ASP A 432 56.42 26.59 8.33
N THR A 433 56.07 25.44 7.73
CA THR A 433 57.03 24.47 7.14
C THR A 433 56.26 23.30 6.48
N GLU A 434 56.60 23.00 5.23
CA GLU A 434 56.27 21.78 4.46
C GLU A 434 56.86 20.51 5.10
N ILE A 435 56.37 19.32 4.74
CA ILE A 435 57.17 18.11 4.42
C ILE A 435 56.24 17.02 3.83
N ASP A 436 56.66 16.51 2.66
CA ASP A 436 56.22 15.32 1.94
C ASP A 436 56.31 14.02 2.76
N THR A 437 55.46 13.01 2.47
CA THR A 437 55.88 11.73 1.83
C THR A 437 54.74 10.72 1.67
N GLU A 438 54.77 10.02 0.53
CA GLU A 438 54.02 8.81 0.17
C GLU A 438 54.32 7.61 1.10
N ILE A 439 53.41 6.63 1.19
CA ILE A 439 53.62 5.19 0.87
C ILE A 439 52.41 4.33 1.32
N ASP A 440 52.02 3.43 0.41
CA ASP A 440 51.12 2.27 0.54
C ASP A 440 51.30 1.43 1.83
N THR A 441 50.29 0.66 2.23
CA THR A 441 50.19 -0.81 2.04
C THR A 441 49.16 -1.42 3.01
N GLU A 442 48.36 -2.35 2.47
CA GLU A 442 47.67 -3.50 3.07
C GLU A 442 47.61 -3.66 4.61
N LEU A 443 46.39 -3.91 5.10
CA LEU A 443 46.20 -4.68 6.32
C LEU A 443 45.19 -5.81 6.07
N ASP A 444 45.72 -7.00 5.85
CA ASP A 444 45.02 -8.27 6.01
C ASP A 444 45.86 -9.12 6.97
N MET A 445 45.26 -9.67 8.03
CA MET A 445 45.55 -11.03 8.55
C MET A 445 45.04 -11.34 9.97
N ARG A 446 44.36 -12.51 10.00
CA ARG A 446 44.29 -13.58 11.04
C ARG A 446 43.21 -13.47 12.12
N ILE A 447 42.28 -14.43 12.07
CA ILE A 447 42.36 -15.69 12.84
C ILE A 447 41.83 -16.85 11.99
N ALA A 448 42.58 -17.95 12.00
CA ALA A 448 42.30 -19.21 11.33
C ALA A 448 41.92 -20.29 12.35
N THR A 449 40.96 -21.14 11.98
CA THR A 449 40.79 -22.60 12.26
C THR A 449 39.44 -22.96 11.61
N GLY A 450 39.27 -23.82 10.62
CA GLY A 450 40.05 -24.95 10.11
C GLY A 450 39.10 -26.14 10.04
N VAL A 451 38.67 -26.56 8.85
CA VAL A 451 38.39 -27.95 8.41
C VAL A 451 38.31 -27.92 6.88
N GLU A 452 39.23 -28.63 6.23
CA GLU A 452 39.21 -28.97 4.81
C GLU A 452 38.24 -30.11 4.54
N ALA A 453 37.50 -30.02 3.42
CA ALA A 453 37.10 -31.18 2.63
C ALA A 453 37.01 -30.72 1.17
N GLY A 454 37.95 -31.18 0.35
CA GLY A 454 38.01 -30.86 -1.08
C GLY A 454 36.94 -31.55 -1.90
N ILE A 455 36.78 -31.08 -3.13
CA ILE A 455 36.66 -31.88 -4.37
C ILE A 455 36.94 -30.92 -5.54
N GLU A 456 37.68 -31.47 -6.50
CA GLU A 456 38.29 -30.85 -7.67
C GLU A 456 37.28 -30.23 -8.65
N ALA A 457 37.64 -29.10 -9.25
CA ALA A 457 36.97 -28.54 -10.41
C ALA A 457 37.78 -28.89 -11.66
N GLU A 458 37.26 -29.82 -12.48
CA GLU A 458 37.71 -30.00 -13.85
C GLU A 458 36.97 -29.02 -14.78
N SER A 459 37.77 -28.38 -15.62
CA SER A 459 37.40 -27.59 -16.77
C SER A 459 36.72 -28.46 -17.83
N ASP A 460 35.62 -27.97 -18.43
CA ASP A 460 35.35 -28.34 -19.83
C ASP A 460 34.50 -27.34 -20.61
N GLU A 461 34.64 -27.47 -21.92
CA GLU A 461 34.47 -26.54 -23.02
C GLU A 461 33.10 -25.85 -23.23
N ARG A 462 33.19 -24.68 -23.87
CA ARG A 462 32.12 -24.03 -24.64
C ARG A 462 31.63 -24.95 -25.75
N VAL A 463 30.31 -25.20 -25.79
CA VAL A 463 29.62 -25.64 -27.01
C VAL A 463 28.42 -24.74 -27.27
N ASP A 464 28.43 -24.13 -28.45
CA ASP A 464 27.35 -23.37 -29.07
C ASP A 464 26.33 -24.37 -29.64
N GLY A 465 25.03 -24.18 -29.36
CA GLY A 465 24.00 -25.16 -29.70
C GLY A 465 22.59 -24.67 -29.47
N THR A 466 22.01 -24.06 -30.50
CA THR A 466 20.57 -23.79 -30.66
C THR A 466 19.75 -25.07 -30.50
N VAL A 467 18.79 -25.11 -29.56
CA VAL A 467 17.74 -26.14 -29.51
C VAL A 467 16.40 -25.51 -29.12
N HIS A 468 15.42 -25.66 -30.01
CA HIS A 468 13.99 -25.51 -29.72
C HIS A 468 13.55 -26.60 -28.75
N GLY A 469 12.95 -26.23 -27.61
CA GLY A 469 12.32 -27.17 -26.67
C GLY A 469 11.37 -26.43 -25.73
N GLU A 470 10.11 -26.87 -25.70
CA GLU A 470 9.08 -26.35 -24.81
C GLU A 470 9.43 -26.57 -23.32
N PRO A 471 9.06 -25.66 -22.40
CA PRO A 471 9.34 -25.85 -20.98
C PRO A 471 8.25 -26.71 -20.33
N THR A 472 8.58 -27.98 -20.06
CA THR A 472 7.82 -28.81 -19.11
C THR A 472 8.15 -28.36 -17.69
N MET A 473 7.13 -27.90 -16.96
CA MET A 473 7.20 -27.57 -15.53
C MET A 473 7.47 -28.83 -14.69
N LEU A 474 8.58 -28.83 -13.95
CA LEU A 474 8.86 -29.81 -12.89
C LEU A 474 8.25 -29.32 -11.56
N LEU A 475 7.28 -30.07 -11.03
CA LEU A 475 6.75 -29.90 -9.68
C LEU A 475 7.76 -30.46 -8.65
N PRO A 476 7.95 -29.82 -7.49
CA PRO A 476 8.85 -30.32 -6.45
C PRO A 476 8.30 -31.60 -5.81
N GLN A 477 9.15 -32.63 -5.71
CA GLN A 477 8.83 -33.89 -5.06
C GLN A 477 8.88 -33.75 -3.53
N THR A 478 7.81 -34.18 -2.87
CA THR A 478 7.66 -34.24 -1.42
C THR A 478 8.60 -35.30 -0.83
N VAL A 479 9.43 -34.92 0.13
CA VAL A 479 10.26 -35.84 0.92
C VAL A 479 9.39 -36.47 2.00
N ALA A 480 9.17 -37.79 1.93
CA ALA A 480 8.45 -38.56 2.94
C ALA A 480 9.41 -39.06 4.04
N VAL A 481 9.01 -38.88 5.31
CA VAL A 481 9.68 -39.43 6.50
C VAL A 481 9.16 -40.86 6.75
N PRO A 482 10.01 -41.87 7.03
CA PRO A 482 9.56 -43.25 7.17
C PRO A 482 9.10 -43.60 8.59
N GLY A 483 7.98 -44.30 8.69
CA GLY A 483 7.53 -45.07 9.86
C GLY A 483 7.16 -46.50 9.45
N PRO A 484 7.25 -47.50 10.35
CA PRO A 484 7.52 -48.88 9.94
C PRO A 484 6.28 -49.74 9.65
N ASP A 485 6.41 -50.54 8.60
CA ASP A 485 5.84 -51.85 8.24
C ASP A 485 4.40 -52.22 8.68
N ALA A 486 3.50 -52.43 7.70
CA ALA A 486 3.24 -53.76 7.15
C ALA A 486 2.09 -53.78 6.11
N ASP A 487 2.45 -54.18 4.89
CA ASP A 487 1.78 -55.18 4.02
C ASP A 487 0.28 -55.03 3.64
N GLN A 488 0.01 -54.67 2.37
CA GLN A 488 -0.62 -55.53 1.35
C GLN A 488 -1.23 -54.73 0.16
N GLY A 489 -0.74 -55.04 -1.05
CA GLY A 489 -1.50 -55.09 -2.32
C GLY A 489 -2.00 -53.79 -2.96
N VAL A 490 -1.33 -53.33 -4.01
CA VAL A 490 -1.85 -52.32 -4.95
C VAL A 490 -1.97 -52.94 -6.34
N ASP A 491 -3.20 -53.02 -6.84
CA ASP A 491 -3.53 -53.26 -8.25
C ASP A 491 -3.84 -51.91 -8.92
N GLU A 492 -3.38 -51.77 -10.16
CA GLU A 492 -3.37 -50.54 -10.93
C GLU A 492 -4.75 -50.23 -11.54
N THR A 493 -4.95 -48.94 -11.87
CA THR A 493 -5.93 -48.40 -12.83
C THR A 493 -7.34 -48.07 -12.31
N ILE A 494 -7.57 -46.81 -11.90
CA ILE A 494 -8.89 -46.16 -12.05
C ILE A 494 -8.70 -44.76 -12.64
N ALA A 495 -9.28 -44.60 -13.83
CA ALA A 495 -9.36 -43.36 -14.59
C ALA A 495 -10.32 -42.36 -13.93
N LEU A 496 -9.94 -41.07 -13.95
CA LEU A 496 -10.80 -39.95 -13.55
C LEU A 496 -11.94 -39.76 -14.57
N PRO A 497 -13.20 -39.57 -14.13
CA PRO A 497 -14.31 -39.41 -15.06
C PRO A 497 -14.31 -38.02 -15.70
N ARG A 498 -14.40 -37.99 -17.04
CA ARG A 498 -14.78 -36.81 -17.82
C ARG A 498 -16.27 -36.54 -17.65
N VAL A 499 -16.61 -35.32 -17.24
CA VAL A 499 -17.98 -34.80 -17.24
C VAL A 499 -18.39 -34.55 -18.70
N ALA A 500 -19.44 -35.24 -19.15
CA ALA A 500 -20.10 -35.00 -20.43
C ALA A 500 -21.31 -34.06 -20.21
N PRO A 501 -21.63 -33.17 -21.18
CA PRO A 501 -22.75 -32.25 -21.06
C PRO A 501 -24.09 -33.01 -21.19
N THR A 502 -25.02 -32.69 -20.31
CA THR A 502 -26.39 -33.24 -20.29
C THR A 502 -27.22 -32.69 -21.44
N ALA A 503 -27.96 -33.59 -22.09
CA ALA A 503 -28.98 -33.27 -23.08
C ALA A 503 -30.21 -32.65 -22.38
N GLU A 504 -30.64 -31.47 -22.83
CA GLU A 504 -31.92 -30.87 -22.47
C GLU A 504 -32.98 -31.22 -23.52
N SER A 505 -34.16 -31.56 -23.02
CA SER A 505 -35.40 -31.87 -23.74
C SER A 505 -36.09 -30.62 -24.27
N GLU A 506 -36.70 -30.75 -25.44
CA GLU A 506 -37.50 -29.76 -26.17
C GLU A 506 -38.82 -29.37 -25.49
N ASP A 507 -39.41 -28.28 -26.01
CA ASP A 507 -40.73 -27.63 -25.82
C ASP A 507 -40.79 -26.48 -24.80
N ASP A 508 -41.32 -25.27 -25.06
CA ASP A 508 -41.78 -24.56 -26.27
C ASP A 508 -42.04 -23.06 -25.89
N HIS A 509 -41.96 -22.18 -26.90
CA HIS A 509 -42.51 -20.82 -27.03
C HIS A 509 -41.89 -19.60 -26.32
N GLY A 510 -41.43 -18.63 -27.14
CA GLY A 510 -41.29 -17.21 -26.77
C GLY A 510 -40.36 -16.40 -27.68
N GLU A 511 -40.83 -16.02 -28.88
CA GLU A 511 -40.11 -15.15 -29.83
C GLU A 511 -39.74 -13.76 -29.24
N SER A 512 -38.48 -13.35 -29.38
CA SER A 512 -38.13 -11.98 -29.80
C SER A 512 -36.69 -11.95 -30.35
N GLY A 513 -36.57 -11.76 -31.67
CA GLY A 513 -35.31 -11.77 -32.40
C GLY A 513 -34.57 -10.42 -32.34
N GLY A 514 -33.32 -10.46 -31.91
CA GLY A 514 -32.32 -9.40 -32.13
C GLY A 514 -31.09 -10.01 -32.80
N ARG A 515 -30.99 -9.89 -34.13
CA ARG A 515 -29.86 -10.41 -34.93
C ARG A 515 -28.59 -9.58 -34.68
N HIS A 516 -27.56 -10.18 -34.08
CA HIS A 516 -26.18 -9.74 -34.21
C HIS A 516 -25.67 -10.05 -35.63
N ARG A 517 -25.26 -9.04 -36.39
CA ARG A 517 -24.49 -9.21 -37.64
C ARG A 517 -23.02 -9.38 -37.29
N LEU A 518 -22.49 -10.57 -37.55
CA LEU A 518 -21.06 -10.80 -37.72
C LEU A 518 -20.62 -10.11 -39.03
N ILE A 519 -19.54 -9.34 -38.99
CA ILE A 519 -18.90 -8.79 -40.18
C ILE A 519 -17.84 -9.82 -40.61
N GLU A 520 -18.15 -10.60 -41.65
CA GLU A 520 -17.15 -11.38 -42.38
C GLU A 520 -16.50 -10.45 -43.42
N ARG A 521 -15.17 -10.45 -43.45
CA ARG A 521 -14.35 -9.81 -44.49
C ARG A 521 -14.24 -10.78 -45.65
N ASP A 522 -14.76 -10.38 -46.81
CA ASP A 522 -14.42 -11.01 -48.08
C ASP A 522 -13.07 -10.47 -48.56
N ASP A 523 -12.11 -11.39 -48.69
CA ASP A 523 -10.92 -11.24 -49.53
C ASP A 523 -11.33 -11.60 -50.97
N GLU A 524 -11.22 -10.66 -51.91
CA GLU A 524 -10.98 -10.98 -53.33
C GLU A 524 -10.37 -9.77 -54.07
N GLU A 525 -9.28 -10.06 -54.80
CA GLU A 525 -8.43 -9.17 -55.59
C GLU A 525 -9.12 -8.66 -56.87
N ASP A 526 -8.74 -7.45 -57.32
CA ASP A 526 -8.12 -7.19 -58.65
C ASP A 526 -8.19 -5.69 -59.02
N VAL A 527 -7.02 -5.05 -59.18
CA VAL A 527 -6.47 -4.33 -60.36
C VAL A 527 -5.22 -3.55 -59.94
#